data_AF-A0A7W1L5B6-F1
#
_entry.id   AF-A0A7W1L5B6-F1
#
_cell.length_a   1.000
_cell.length_b   1.000
_cell.length_c   1.000
_cell.angle_alpha   90.00
_cell.angle_beta   90.00
_cell.angle_gamma   90.00
#
_symmetry.space_group_name_H-M   'P 1'
#
loop_
_entity.id
_entity.type
_entity.pdbx_description
1 polymer ?
#
loop_
_entity_poly.entity_id
_entity_poly.type
_entity_poly.pdbx_seq_one_letter_code
_entity_poly.pdbx_strand_id
1 'polypeptide(L)' 'MFEALRRWRAQRVLKAQALPESLWREAWDALPFLAMYSDDERARLREKVVLFLDAKSIVGANGHEVTPVQRVVIALQ' A
#
# COMPACT_ATOMS: atom_id res chain seq x y z
N MET A 1 17.29 16.73 -10.41
CA MET A 1 18.12 15.82 -9.56
C MET A 1 17.27 15.02 -8.57
N PHE A 2 16.45 15.67 -7.73
CA PHE A 2 15.57 15.01 -6.74
C PHE A 2 14.54 14.03 -7.33
N GLU A 3 13.95 14.35 -8.48
CA GLU A 3 13.01 13.48 -9.22
C GLU A 3 13.61 12.11 -9.59
N ALA A 4 14.86 12.09 -10.06
CA ALA A 4 15.55 10.86 -10.45
C ALA A 4 15.87 9.99 -9.23
N LEU A 5 16.27 10.61 -8.11
CA LEU A 5 16.52 9.92 -6.85
C LEU A 5 15.21 9.33 -6.27
N ARG A 6 14.09 10.06 -6.37
CA ARG A 6 12.76 9.60 -5.92
C ARG A 6 12.28 8.41 -6.75
N ARG A 7 12.44 8.45 -8.08
CA ARG A 7 12.13 7.33 -8.98
C ARG A 7 12.99 6.10 -8.68
N TRP A 8 14.29 6.28 -8.47
CA TRP A 8 15.19 5.20 -8.10
C TRP A 8 14.81 4.56 -6.76
N ARG A 9 14.50 5.36 -5.74
CA ARG A 9 14.04 4.85 -4.43
C ARG A 9 12.74 4.09 -4.56
N ALA A 10 11.77 4.61 -5.31
CA ALA A 10 10.48 3.95 -5.54
C ALA A 10 10.66 2.57 -6.21
N GLN A 11 11.48 2.50 -7.26
CA GLN A 11 11.78 1.22 -7.93
C GLN A 11 12.51 0.24 -7.02
N ARG A 12 13.42 0.72 -6.15
CA ARG A 12 14.11 -0.13 -5.18
C ARG A 12 13.15 -0.67 -4.13
N VAL A 13 12.25 0.15 -3.62
CA VAL A 13 11.22 -0.25 -2.65
C VAL A 13 10.27 -1.28 -3.26
N LEU A 14 9.78 -1.06 -4.48
CA LEU A 14 8.91 -2.04 -5.16
C LEU A 14 9.58 -3.40 -5.40
N LYS A 15 10.91 -3.41 -5.59
CA LYS A 15 11.69 -4.65 -5.71
C LYS A 15 12.00 -5.33 -4.37
N ALA A 16 12.09 -4.56 -3.29
CA ALA A 16 12.52 -5.04 -1.97
C ALA A 16 11.36 -5.34 -1.01
N GLN A 17 10.27 -4.59 -1.10
CA GLN A 17 9.06 -4.75 -0.28
C GLN A 17 8.00 -5.48 -1.08
N ALA A 18 7.89 -6.77 -0.86
CA ALA A 18 6.74 -7.54 -1.30
C ALA A 18 5.63 -7.39 -0.25
N LEU A 19 4.54 -6.68 -0.60
CA LEU A 19 3.30 -6.78 0.17
C LEU A 19 2.78 -8.21 0.01
N PRO A 20 2.60 -9.00 1.10
CA PRO A 20 2.12 -10.37 0.99
C PRO A 20 0.76 -10.44 0.29
N GLU A 21 0.58 -11.40 -0.61
CA GLU A 21 -0.65 -11.50 -1.41
C GLU A 21 -1.89 -11.77 -0.57
N SER A 22 -1.75 -12.55 0.50
CA SER A 22 -2.84 -12.79 1.47
C SER A 22 -3.30 -11.49 2.13
N LEU A 23 -2.34 -10.68 2.61
CA LEU A 23 -2.61 -9.41 3.26
C LEU A 23 -3.24 -8.39 2.30
N TRP A 24 -2.77 -8.35 1.06
CA TRP A 24 -3.36 -7.53 0.01
C TRP A 24 -4.80 -7.91 -0.27
N ARG A 25 -5.07 -9.21 -0.45
CA ARG A 25 -6.41 -9.72 -0.75
C ARG A 25 -7.39 -9.43 0.38
N GLU A 26 -6.99 -9.70 1.61
CA GLU A 26 -7.82 -9.44 2.79
C GLU A 26 -8.20 -7.95 2.90
N ALA A 27 -7.25 -7.04 2.70
CA ALA A 27 -7.51 -5.61 2.72
C ALA A 27 -8.35 -5.12 1.53
N TRP A 28 -8.15 -5.71 0.34
CA TRP A 28 -8.92 -5.40 -0.86
C TRP A 28 -10.40 -5.80 -0.70
N ASP A 29 -10.65 -7.01 -0.21
CA ASP A 29 -11.99 -7.56 -0.04
C ASP A 29 -12.79 -6.81 1.04
N ALA A 30 -12.10 -6.12 1.96
CA ALA A 30 -12.72 -5.24 2.96
C ALA A 30 -13.31 -3.94 2.37
N LEU A 31 -12.99 -3.60 1.11
CA LEU A 31 -13.38 -2.33 0.48
C LEU A 31 -14.16 -2.58 -0.83
N PRO A 32 -15.49 -2.81 -0.77
CA PRO A 32 -16.30 -3.17 -1.94
C PRO A 32 -16.25 -2.17 -3.10
N PHE A 33 -16.02 -0.89 -2.80
CA PHE A 33 -15.92 0.15 -3.84
C PHE A 33 -14.69 -0.04 -4.75
N LEU A 34 -13.68 -0.82 -4.34
CA LEU A 34 -12.52 -1.11 -5.17
C LEU A 34 -12.85 -2.10 -6.31
N ALA A 35 -13.99 -2.79 -6.26
CA ALA A 35 -14.40 -3.75 -7.28
C ALA A 35 -14.62 -3.12 -8.67
N MET A 36 -14.71 -1.79 -8.76
CA MET A 36 -14.82 -1.06 -10.03
C MET A 36 -13.52 -0.98 -10.83
N TYR A 37 -12.36 -1.24 -10.20
CA TYR A 37 -11.07 -1.12 -10.85
C TYR A 37 -10.76 -2.32 -11.74
N SER A 38 -10.20 -2.05 -12.91
CA SER A 38 -9.59 -3.07 -13.77
C SER A 38 -8.34 -3.69 -13.12
N ASP A 39 -7.87 -4.82 -13.67
CA ASP A 39 -6.66 -5.47 -13.17
C ASP A 39 -5.40 -4.57 -13.28
N ASP A 40 -5.30 -3.78 -14.34
CA ASP A 40 -4.21 -2.82 -14.53
C ASP A 40 -4.25 -1.69 -13.48
N GLU A 41 -5.45 -1.17 -13.19
CA GLU A 41 -5.64 -0.15 -12.15
C GLU A 41 -5.36 -0.72 -10.76
N ARG A 42 -5.75 -1.97 -10.50
CA ARG A 42 -5.45 -2.70 -9.26
C ARG A 42 -3.95 -2.88 -9.08
N ALA A 43 -3.22 -3.29 -10.13
CA ALA A 43 -1.77 -3.41 -10.08
C ALA A 43 -1.10 -2.06 -9.77
N ARG A 44 -1.53 -1.00 -10.46
CA ARG A 44 -1.02 0.37 -10.22
C ARG A 44 -1.37 0.88 -8.82
N LEU A 45 -2.53 0.55 -8.29
CA LEU A 45 -2.91 0.90 -6.92
C LEU A 45 -2.03 0.17 -5.90
N ARG A 46 -1.72 -1.11 -6.13
CA ARG A 46 -0.80 -1.87 -5.28
C ARG A 46 0.58 -1.21 -5.19
N GLU A 47 1.13 -0.77 -6.32
CA GLU A 47 2.41 -0.05 -6.32
C GLU A 47 2.35 1.22 -5.46
N LYS A 48 1.27 2.01 -5.61
CA LYS A 48 1.07 3.22 -4.79
C LYS A 48 0.98 2.90 -3.30
N VAL A 49 0.27 1.83 -2.93
CA VAL A 49 0.14 1.38 -1.53
C VAL A 49 1.51 1.01 -0.95
N VAL A 50 2.32 0.24 -1.68
CA VAL A 50 3.68 -0.12 -1.23
C VAL A 50 4.54 1.13 -1.02
N LEU A 51 4.50 2.07 -1.97
CA LEU A 51 5.24 3.33 -1.85
C LEU A 51 4.74 4.21 -0.70
N PHE A 52 3.42 4.22 -0.45
CA PHE A 52 2.83 4.96 0.65
C PHE A 52 3.30 4.41 2.00
N LEU A 53 3.28 3.08 2.16
CA LEU A 53 3.68 2.40 3.40
C LEU A 53 5.19 2.49 3.67
N ASP A 54 6.05 2.58 2.64
CA ASP A 54 7.47 2.90 2.82
C ASP A 54 7.67 4.36 3.28
N ALA A 55 6.88 5.28 2.73
CA ALA A 55 7.05 6.71 2.96
C ALA A 55 6.40 7.21 4.25
N LYS A 56 5.42 6.50 4.80
CA LYS A 56 4.59 6.97 5.92
C LYS A 56 4.36 5.88 6.94
N SER A 57 4.43 6.26 8.22
CA SER A 57 4.03 5.39 9.32
C SER A 57 2.57 5.65 9.68
N ILE A 58 1.79 4.57 9.83
CA ILE A 58 0.41 4.60 10.33
C ILE A 58 0.45 4.09 11.76
N VAL A 59 0.04 4.93 12.70
CA VAL A 59 0.02 4.65 14.14
C VAL A 59 -1.37 4.92 14.71
N GLY A 60 -1.79 4.12 15.68
CA GLY A 60 -3.08 4.26 16.32
C GLY A 60 -3.02 5.29 17.46
N ALA A 61 -4.16 5.92 17.73
CA ALA A 61 -4.30 6.84 18.87
C ALA A 61 -4.77 6.09 20.12
N ASN A 62 -4.57 6.69 21.30
CA ASN A 62 -5.06 6.18 22.59
C ASN A 62 -4.64 4.73 22.89
N GLY A 63 -3.40 4.36 22.52
CA GLY A 63 -2.88 3.01 22.75
C GLY A 63 -3.44 1.94 21.81
N HIS A 64 -4.20 2.32 20.77
CA HIS A 64 -4.67 1.37 19.77
C HIS A 64 -3.51 0.86 18.90
N GLU A 65 -3.35 -0.46 18.84
CA GLU A 65 -2.39 -1.09 17.95
C GLU A 65 -3.01 -1.32 16.57
N VAL A 66 -2.45 -0.67 15.54
CA VAL A 66 -2.94 -0.82 14.17
C VAL A 66 -2.43 -2.12 13.58
N THR A 67 -3.36 -3.01 13.22
CA THR A 67 -3.04 -4.30 12.61
C THR A 67 -2.43 -4.14 11.22
N PRO A 68 -1.67 -5.13 10.71
CA PRO A 68 -1.16 -5.08 9.34
C PRO A 68 -2.26 -4.86 8.30
N VAL A 69 -3.42 -5.50 8.46
CA VAL A 69 -4.56 -5.37 7.53
C VAL A 69 -5.11 -3.96 7.55
N GLN A 70 -5.32 -3.37 8.74
CA GLN A 70 -5.78 -1.98 8.87
C GLN A 70 -4.83 -0.99 8.19
N ARG A 71 -3.50 -1.19 8.27
CA ARG A 71 -2.53 -0.32 7.58
C ARG A 71 -2.71 -0.35 6.07
N VAL A 72 -2.96 -1.53 5.50
CA VAL A 72 -3.19 -1.69 4.06
C VAL A 72 -4.55 -1.12 3.66
N VAL A 73 -5.60 -1.35 4.45
CA VAL A 73 -6.93 -0.75 4.23
C VAL A 73 -6.85 0.78 4.22
N ILE A 74 -6.13 1.38 5.17
CA ILE A 74 -5.92 2.84 5.22
C ILE A 74 -5.14 3.32 4.00
N ALA A 75 -4.11 2.58 3.57
CA ALA A 75 -3.33 2.96 2.38
C ALA A 75 -4.11 2.82 1.05
N LEU A 76 -5.19 2.03 1.03
CA LEU A 76 -6.08 1.83 -0.13
C LEU A 76 -7.12 2.95 -0.31
N GLN A 77 -7.34 3.76 0.72
CA GLN A 77 -8.31 4.87 0.75
C GLN A 77 -7.65 6.20 0.36
#